data_AF-A0A3N5J1T5-F1
#
_entry.id   AF-A0A3N5J1T5-F1
#
_cell.length_a   1.000
_cell.length_b   1.000
_cell.length_c   1.000
_cell.angle_alpha   90.00
_cell.angle_beta   90.00
_cell.angle_gamma   90.00
#
_symmetry.space_group_name_H-M   'P 1'
#
loop_
_entity.id
_entity.type
_entity.pdbx_description
1 polymer ?
#
loop_
_entity_poly.entity_id
_entity_poly.type
_entity_poly.pdbx_seq_one_letter_code
_entity_poly.pdbx_strand_id
1 'polypeptide(L)'
;MTEGYKMKTAWLLAFCLPVLAFSQIMRIHQSDGSTHDYSIAEIDSITFASHYGALTWIGHASVKIKTNDGIVIYIDPYAGNDYKEAADIILVSHGHSDHNQVNKVTQKANCRIFSGPSASVGGTKMTPGDSVEVDGISIKAVDAYNSNHPKGSGVGFIIAFAGVKIYHSGDTGKIDEMAALTALNLNYAMLCIDGVYNMNAQDAAAVAQTLPTAKAIPIHIAPSNASAAEKQRNIDKFNPPNKLILKEGET
;
A
#
# COMPACT_ATOMS: atom_id res chain seq x y z
N MET A 1 0.09 39.69 -1.18
CA MET A 1 1.13 39.45 -0.16
C MET A 1 0.84 38.09 0.43
N THR A 2 1.79 37.18 0.29
CA THR A 2 1.73 35.76 0.68
C THR A 2 1.89 35.64 2.19
N GLU A 3 0.87 35.12 2.88
CA GLU A 3 0.97 34.79 4.30
C GLU A 3 1.18 33.27 4.42
N GLY A 4 2.44 32.89 4.61
CA GLY A 4 2.86 31.50 4.76
C GLY A 4 2.50 30.98 6.15
N TYR A 5 1.73 29.89 6.21
CA TYR A 5 1.47 29.14 7.42
C TYR A 5 2.76 28.44 7.87
N LYS A 6 3.47 29.00 8.85
CA LYS A 6 4.55 28.32 9.56
C LYS A 6 3.95 27.52 10.72
N MET A 7 3.82 26.20 10.56
CA MET A 7 3.56 25.33 11.71
C MET A 7 4.79 25.34 12.62
N LYS A 8 4.62 25.85 13.84
CA LYS A 8 5.63 25.75 14.91
C LYS A 8 5.53 24.36 15.52
N THR A 9 6.67 23.69 15.63
CA THR A 9 6.86 22.36 16.23
C THR A 9 6.17 22.21 17.58
N ALA A 10 5.17 21.33 17.66
CA ALA A 10 4.55 20.91 18.91
C ALA A 10 5.45 19.86 19.59
N TRP A 11 5.66 20.02 20.90
CA TRP A 11 6.41 19.05 21.71
C TRP A 11 5.48 17.90 22.12
N LEU A 12 5.83 16.68 21.73
CA LEU A 12 5.10 15.46 22.11
C LEU A 12 5.46 15.07 23.55
N LEU A 13 4.53 15.26 24.50
CA LEU A 13 4.62 14.68 25.84
C LEU A 13 3.67 13.48 25.92
N ALA A 14 4.20 12.28 25.69
CA ALA A 14 3.46 11.03 25.82
C ALA A 14 3.42 10.60 27.28
N PHE A 15 2.27 10.74 27.95
CA PHE A 15 2.00 10.06 29.22
C PHE A 15 1.41 8.69 28.94
N CYS A 16 2.18 7.64 29.20
CA CYS A 16 1.74 6.25 29.08
C CYS A 16 1.21 5.79 30.45
N LEU A 17 -0.12 5.72 30.63
CA LEU A 17 -0.74 5.10 31.80
C LEU A 17 -1.01 3.61 31.55
N PRO A 18 -0.95 2.73 32.57
CA PRO A 18 -0.95 1.28 32.37
C PRO A 18 -2.36 0.67 32.23
N VAL A 19 -2.46 -0.25 31.26
CA VAL A 19 -3.31 -1.46 31.16
C VAL A 19 -4.83 -1.30 31.31
N LEU A 20 -5.53 -1.43 30.18
CA LEU A 20 -6.70 -2.31 29.90
C LEU A 20 -7.23 -1.92 28.51
N ALA A 21 -7.81 -2.87 27.77
CA ALA A 21 -8.20 -2.72 26.36
C ALA A 21 -9.16 -1.53 26.12
N PHE A 22 -8.60 -0.35 25.86
CA PHE A 22 -9.28 0.84 25.40
C PHE A 22 -8.74 1.15 24.02
N SER A 23 -9.62 1.55 23.10
CA SER A 23 -9.24 2.23 21.86
C SER A 23 -8.20 3.29 22.22
N GLN A 24 -6.94 3.09 21.82
CA GLN A 24 -5.85 3.98 22.19
C GLN A 24 -6.10 5.34 21.53
N ILE A 25 -6.61 6.27 22.32
CA ILE A 25 -6.87 7.66 21.95
C ILE A 25 -5.73 8.48 22.57
N MET A 26 -5.03 9.25 21.76
CA MET A 26 -4.03 10.21 22.21
C MET A 26 -4.67 11.60 22.27
N ARG A 27 -4.70 12.19 23.46
CA ARG A 27 -5.15 13.57 23.64
C ARG A 27 -3.98 14.52 23.40
N ILE A 28 -4.09 15.35 22.36
CA ILE A 28 -3.09 16.37 22.00
C ILE A 28 -3.60 17.73 22.45
N HIS A 29 -2.75 18.47 23.18
CA HIS A 29 -3.01 19.86 23.56
C HIS A 29 -2.35 20.78 22.52
N GLN A 30 -3.16 21.63 21.88
CA GLN A 30 -2.71 22.59 20.87
C GLN A 30 -2.19 23.86 21.53
N SER A 31 -1.39 24.64 20.79
CA SER A 31 -0.81 25.89 21.30
C SER A 31 -1.83 26.99 21.60
N ASP A 32 -3.05 26.88 21.07
CA ASP A 32 -4.18 27.78 21.34
C ASP A 32 -4.98 27.39 22.60
N GLY A 33 -4.54 26.35 23.32
CA GLY A 33 -5.20 25.83 24.52
C GLY A 33 -6.34 24.85 24.23
N SER A 34 -6.66 24.57 22.96
CA SER A 34 -7.62 23.53 22.60
C SER A 34 -7.04 22.13 22.82
N THR A 35 -7.94 21.16 23.02
CA THR A 35 -7.56 19.75 23.13
C THR A 35 -8.32 18.95 22.10
N HIS A 36 -7.61 18.06 21.41
CA HIS A 36 -8.18 17.16 20.43
C HIS A 36 -7.75 15.73 20.74
N ASP A 37 -8.72 14.84 20.73
CA ASP A 37 -8.54 13.41 20.95
C ASP A 37 -8.40 12.74 19.58
N TYR A 38 -7.24 12.16 19.30
CA TYR A 38 -6.96 11.45 18.05
C TYR A 38 -6.82 9.95 18.31
N SER A 39 -7.42 9.11 17.48
CA SER A 39 -7.09 7.69 17.42
C SER A 39 -5.69 7.48 16.84
N ILE A 40 -5.08 6.32 17.13
CA ILE A 40 -3.81 5.95 16.51
C ILE A 40 -3.89 5.96 14.98
N ALA A 41 -5.01 5.51 14.40
CA ALA A 41 -5.19 5.53 12.95
C ALA A 41 -5.15 6.97 12.38
N GLU A 42 -5.76 7.93 13.07
CA GLU A 42 -5.68 9.35 12.68
C GLU A 42 -4.25 9.88 12.80
N ILE A 43 -3.51 9.51 13.86
CA ILE A 43 -2.10 9.91 14.02
C ILE A 43 -1.22 9.31 12.92
N ASP A 44 -1.43 8.04 12.58
CA ASP A 44 -0.69 7.37 11.51
C ASP A 44 -0.97 8.01 10.15
N SER A 45 -2.24 8.35 9.87
CA SER A 45 -2.64 9.07 8.65
C SER A 45 -2.00 10.47 8.59
N ILE A 46 -2.05 11.23 9.68
CA ILE A 46 -1.38 12.54 9.80
C ILE A 46 0.13 12.41 9.61
N THR A 47 0.74 11.38 10.20
CA THR A 47 2.19 11.12 10.10
C THR A 47 2.59 10.80 8.67
N PHE A 48 1.83 9.91 8.00
CA PHE A 48 2.09 9.57 6.61
C PHE A 48 1.90 10.78 5.69
N ALA A 49 0.80 11.54 5.86
CA ALA A 49 0.52 12.78 5.14
C ALA A 49 1.64 13.81 5.28
N SER A 50 2.06 14.09 6.52
CA SER A 50 3.05 15.12 6.79
C SER A 50 4.46 14.76 6.28
N HIS A 51 4.83 13.48 6.25
CA HIS A 51 6.20 13.08 5.90
C HIS A 51 6.35 12.55 4.48
N TYR A 52 5.32 11.89 3.93
CA TYR A 52 5.45 11.10 2.69
C TYR A 52 4.46 11.55 1.62
N GLY A 53 3.22 11.90 1.99
CA GLY A 53 2.14 12.23 1.07
C GLY A 53 0.90 11.38 1.32
N ALA A 54 0.19 10.91 0.30
CA ALA A 54 -1.02 10.12 0.44
C ALA A 54 -0.86 8.73 -0.20
N LEU A 55 -1.36 7.68 0.48
CA LEU A 55 -1.53 6.34 -0.07
C LEU A 55 -3.02 6.01 -0.02
N THR A 56 -3.66 5.88 -1.18
CA THR A 56 -5.09 5.62 -1.28
C THR A 56 -5.31 4.21 -1.81
N TRP A 57 -6.08 3.39 -1.08
CA TRP A 57 -6.55 2.12 -1.61
C TRP A 57 -7.77 2.35 -2.50
N ILE A 58 -7.59 2.29 -3.81
CA ILE A 58 -8.65 2.58 -4.79
C ILE A 58 -9.66 1.42 -4.87
N GLY A 59 -9.24 0.21 -4.49
CA GLY A 59 -10.05 -1.00 -4.49
C GLY A 59 -9.33 -2.17 -5.15
N HIS A 60 -9.74 -3.41 -4.86
CA HIS A 60 -9.06 -4.62 -5.36
C HIS A 60 -7.55 -4.58 -5.06
N ALA A 61 -6.67 -4.72 -6.06
CA ALA A 61 -5.23 -4.46 -5.95
C ALA A 61 -4.82 -3.04 -6.39
N SER A 62 -5.77 -2.18 -6.76
CA SER A 62 -5.50 -0.83 -7.27
C SER A 62 -5.14 0.14 -6.15
N VAL A 63 -3.98 0.79 -6.27
CA VAL A 63 -3.45 1.73 -5.26
C VAL A 63 -2.98 3.00 -5.95
N LYS A 64 -3.25 4.16 -5.34
CA LYS A 64 -2.65 5.44 -5.72
C LYS A 64 -1.68 5.87 -4.62
N ILE A 65 -0.48 6.29 -4.99
CA ILE A 65 0.43 7.00 -4.09
C ILE A 65 0.68 8.38 -4.69
N LYS A 66 0.51 9.42 -3.88
CA LYS A 66 0.86 10.80 -4.23
C LYS A 66 1.87 11.30 -3.23
N THR A 67 3.11 11.56 -3.67
CA THR A 67 4.14 12.09 -2.76
C THR A 67 3.92 13.56 -2.45
N ASN A 68 4.52 14.06 -1.37
CA ASN A 68 4.50 15.50 -1.05
C ASN A 68 5.17 16.38 -2.12
N ASP A 69 6.10 15.80 -2.87
CA ASP A 69 6.75 16.46 -4.02
C ASP A 69 5.90 16.38 -5.31
N GLY A 70 4.70 15.80 -5.24
CA GLY A 70 3.71 15.80 -6.32
C GLY A 70 3.84 14.66 -7.33
N ILE A 71 4.66 13.64 -7.06
CA ILE A 71 4.78 12.44 -7.90
C ILE A 71 3.56 11.55 -7.67
N VAL A 72 2.88 11.17 -8.76
CA VAL A 72 1.69 10.31 -8.74
C VAL A 72 2.05 8.93 -9.31
N ILE A 73 1.86 7.91 -8.48
CA ILE A 73 2.11 6.50 -8.79
C ILE A 73 0.79 5.75 -8.74
N TYR A 74 0.47 5.00 -9.78
CA TYR A 74 -0.61 4.02 -9.77
C TYR A 74 -0.06 2.62 -9.80
N ILE A 75 -0.61 1.74 -8.96
CA ILE A 75 -0.28 0.31 -8.92
C ILE A 75 -1.52 -0.45 -9.30
N ASP A 76 -1.37 -1.41 -10.21
CA ASP A 76 -2.40 -2.33 -10.67
C ASP A 76 -3.77 -1.67 -10.96
N PRO A 77 -3.82 -0.67 -11.86
CA PRO A 77 -5.06 0.06 -12.15
C PRO A 77 -6.13 -0.89 -12.69
N TYR A 78 -7.28 -0.94 -12.02
CA TYR A 78 -8.43 -1.78 -12.40
C TYR A 78 -9.72 -1.32 -11.73
N ALA A 79 -9.75 -1.32 -10.39
CA ALA A 79 -10.95 -1.07 -9.61
C ALA A 79 -11.12 0.43 -9.27
N GLY A 80 -12.31 0.80 -8.81
CA GLY A 80 -12.65 2.18 -8.45
C GLY A 80 -12.51 3.20 -9.59
N ASN A 81 -12.54 4.48 -9.22
CA ASN A 81 -12.59 5.61 -10.17
C ASN A 81 -11.59 6.75 -9.87
N ASP A 82 -10.69 6.58 -8.90
CA ASP A 82 -9.73 7.62 -8.49
C ASP A 82 -8.46 7.68 -9.38
N TYR A 83 -8.68 7.84 -10.70
CA TYR A 83 -7.62 7.93 -11.72
C TYR A 83 -7.55 9.31 -12.38
N LYS A 84 -8.04 10.35 -11.69
CA LYS A 84 -8.19 11.70 -12.25
C LYS A 84 -6.87 12.46 -12.34
N GLU A 85 -5.89 12.09 -11.52
CA GLU A 85 -4.57 12.72 -11.52
C GLU A 85 -3.67 12.03 -12.53
N ALA A 86 -2.97 12.81 -13.37
CA ALA A 86 -2.10 12.23 -14.38
C ALA A 86 -0.88 11.57 -13.73
N ALA A 87 -0.57 10.33 -14.13
CA ALA A 87 0.48 9.52 -13.54
C ALA A 87 1.88 9.92 -14.02
N ASP A 88 2.83 9.93 -13.10
CA ASP A 88 4.27 9.95 -13.38
C ASP A 88 4.82 8.52 -13.54
N ILE A 89 4.26 7.57 -12.79
CA ILE A 89 4.68 6.17 -12.75
C ILE A 89 3.44 5.27 -12.70
N ILE A 90 3.46 4.18 -13.47
CA ILE A 90 2.46 3.11 -13.38
C ILE A 90 3.18 1.79 -13.17
N LEU A 91 2.77 1.04 -12.14
CA LEU A 91 3.28 -0.27 -11.81
C LEU A 91 2.20 -1.32 -12.09
N VAL A 92 2.56 -2.39 -12.80
CA VAL A 92 1.64 -3.50 -13.11
C VAL A 92 2.30 -4.82 -12.71
N SER A 93 1.78 -5.48 -11.68
CA SER A 93 2.37 -6.68 -11.08
C SER A 93 2.41 -7.84 -12.08
N HIS A 94 1.34 -8.05 -12.85
CA HIS A 94 1.22 -9.13 -13.82
C HIS A 94 0.12 -8.87 -14.86
N GLY A 95 -0.08 -9.81 -15.79
CA GLY A 95 -0.91 -9.62 -16.98
C GLY A 95 -2.40 -9.90 -16.86
N HIS A 96 -2.95 -10.27 -15.70
CA HIS A 96 -4.39 -10.49 -15.59
C HIS A 96 -5.18 -9.18 -15.68
N SER A 97 -6.41 -9.28 -16.18
CA SER A 97 -7.25 -8.13 -16.52
C SER A 97 -7.62 -7.26 -15.32
N ASP A 98 -7.63 -7.84 -14.11
CA ASP A 98 -7.93 -7.16 -12.87
C ASP A 98 -6.72 -6.41 -12.25
N HIS A 99 -5.61 -6.32 -12.98
CA HIS A 99 -4.40 -5.58 -12.57
C HIS A 99 -3.87 -4.61 -13.65
N ASN A 100 -4.28 -4.74 -14.91
CA ASN A 100 -3.53 -4.16 -16.03
C ASN A 100 -4.28 -3.08 -16.84
N GLN A 101 -5.33 -2.47 -16.29
CA GLN A 101 -6.15 -1.45 -16.96
C GLN A 101 -5.47 -0.08 -16.99
N VAL A 102 -4.27 -0.01 -17.57
CA VAL A 102 -3.46 1.20 -17.73
C VAL A 102 -4.20 2.30 -18.49
N ASN A 103 -5.14 1.92 -19.36
CA ASN A 103 -6.03 2.83 -20.09
C ASN A 103 -6.98 3.65 -19.18
N LYS A 104 -7.20 3.24 -17.92
CA LYS A 104 -7.95 4.05 -16.94
C LYS A 104 -7.17 5.27 -16.47
N VAL A 105 -5.85 5.28 -16.67
CA VAL A 105 -4.94 6.26 -16.10
C VAL A 105 -4.52 7.27 -17.17
N THR A 106 -4.75 8.55 -16.92
CA THR A 106 -4.15 9.60 -17.76
C THR A 106 -2.64 9.63 -17.48
N GLN A 107 -1.82 9.59 -18.52
CA GLN A 107 -0.36 9.57 -18.38
C GLN A 107 0.22 10.96 -18.63
N LYS A 108 1.16 11.40 -17.78
CA LYS A 108 2.00 12.57 -18.08
C LYS A 108 2.91 12.25 -19.27
N ALA A 109 3.43 13.28 -19.93
CA ALA A 109 4.29 13.13 -21.11
C ALA A 109 5.52 12.25 -20.87
N ASN A 110 6.06 12.25 -19.64
CA ASN A 110 7.20 11.46 -19.18
C ASN A 110 6.79 10.28 -18.28
N CYS A 111 5.53 9.83 -18.34
CA CYS A 111 5.06 8.71 -17.55
C CYS A 111 5.89 7.45 -17.85
N ARG A 112 6.30 6.71 -16.82
CA ARG A 112 7.02 5.44 -16.96
C ARG A 112 6.17 4.30 -16.44
N ILE A 113 6.05 3.26 -17.27
CA ILE A 113 5.36 2.02 -16.91
C ILE A 113 6.42 0.97 -16.60
N PHE A 114 6.33 0.35 -15.43
CA PHE A 114 7.11 -0.82 -15.04
C PHE A 114 6.16 -1.98 -14.79
N SER A 115 6.45 -3.14 -15.37
CA SER A 115 5.49 -4.25 -15.30
C SER A 115 6.14 -5.62 -15.21
N GLY A 116 5.46 -6.54 -14.52
CA GLY A 116 5.87 -7.94 -14.46
C GLY A 116 5.86 -8.61 -15.83
N PRO A 117 6.54 -9.75 -15.99
CA PRO A 117 6.87 -10.30 -17.31
C PRO A 117 5.65 -10.64 -18.17
N SER A 118 4.54 -11.08 -17.58
CA SER A 118 3.33 -11.49 -18.30
C SER A 118 2.44 -10.33 -18.78
N ALA A 119 2.64 -9.10 -18.30
CA ALA A 119 1.75 -7.99 -18.66
C ALA A 119 1.97 -7.48 -20.09
N SER A 120 0.91 -7.14 -20.83
CA SER A 120 1.03 -6.59 -22.20
C SER A 120 0.61 -5.12 -22.26
N VAL A 121 1.25 -4.29 -21.43
CA VAL A 121 0.88 -2.88 -21.20
C VAL A 121 1.92 -1.85 -21.68
N GLY A 122 2.94 -2.29 -22.42
CA GLY A 122 4.10 -1.46 -22.77
C GLY A 122 5.03 -1.18 -21.59
N GLY A 123 5.99 -0.27 -21.78
CA GLY A 123 6.96 0.10 -20.75
C GLY A 123 8.08 -0.92 -20.53
N THR A 124 8.73 -0.83 -19.37
CA THR A 124 9.87 -1.67 -18.99
C THR A 124 9.39 -2.91 -18.24
N LYS A 125 9.85 -4.08 -18.68
CA LYS A 125 9.62 -5.35 -18.00
C LYS A 125 10.56 -5.48 -16.81
N MET A 126 10.03 -5.89 -15.66
CA MET A 126 10.81 -6.19 -14.46
C MET A 126 10.63 -7.65 -14.07
N THR A 127 11.72 -8.28 -13.67
CA THR A 127 11.78 -9.62 -13.08
C THR A 127 12.21 -9.53 -11.62
N PRO A 128 11.90 -10.53 -10.77
CA PRO A 128 12.33 -10.50 -9.38
C PRO A 128 13.84 -10.25 -9.23
N GLY A 129 14.21 -9.26 -8.44
CA GLY A 129 15.59 -8.80 -8.25
C GLY A 129 15.94 -7.52 -9.01
N ASP A 130 15.20 -7.16 -10.05
CA ASP A 130 15.39 -5.89 -10.76
C ASP A 130 15.02 -4.70 -9.88
N SER A 131 15.79 -3.61 -10.01
CA SER A 131 15.54 -2.34 -9.35
C SER A 131 15.72 -1.17 -10.32
N VAL A 132 14.90 -0.13 -10.15
CA VAL A 132 15.00 1.14 -10.88
C VAL A 132 14.82 2.31 -9.93
N GLU A 133 15.47 3.44 -10.24
CA GLU A 133 15.30 4.72 -9.54
C GLU A 133 14.78 5.75 -10.54
N VAL A 134 13.68 6.41 -10.19
CA VAL A 134 12.97 7.31 -11.11
C VAL A 134 12.29 8.43 -10.32
N ASP A 135 12.62 9.69 -10.62
CA ASP A 135 12.10 10.87 -9.92
C ASP A 135 12.18 10.79 -8.38
N GLY A 136 13.26 10.20 -7.86
CA GLY A 136 13.45 10.00 -6.42
C GLY A 136 12.63 8.85 -5.82
N ILE A 137 12.00 8.02 -6.66
CA ILE A 137 11.28 6.81 -6.28
C ILE A 137 12.12 5.58 -6.66
N SER A 138 12.45 4.79 -5.65
CA SER A 138 13.04 3.46 -5.79
C SER A 138 11.93 2.44 -5.99
N ILE A 139 12.04 1.61 -7.03
CA ILE A 139 11.12 0.51 -7.31
C ILE A 139 11.95 -0.76 -7.46
N LYS A 140 11.68 -1.75 -6.62
CA LYS A 140 12.29 -3.09 -6.70
C LYS A 140 11.21 -4.14 -6.96
N ALA A 141 11.42 -4.97 -7.97
CA ALA A 141 10.59 -6.13 -8.21
C ALA A 141 11.02 -7.31 -7.32
N VAL A 142 10.06 -8.02 -6.75
CA VAL A 142 10.26 -9.21 -5.92
C VAL A 142 9.37 -10.35 -6.40
N ASP A 143 9.67 -11.58 -5.99
CA ASP A 143 8.88 -12.75 -6.36
C ASP A 143 7.41 -12.61 -5.93
N ALA A 144 6.52 -12.96 -6.85
CA ALA A 144 5.09 -13.12 -6.60
C ALA A 144 4.58 -14.25 -7.50
N TYR A 145 4.12 -15.34 -6.88
CA TYR A 145 3.65 -16.51 -7.62
C TYR A 145 2.78 -17.45 -6.79
N ASN A 146 1.98 -18.26 -7.48
CA ASN A 146 1.24 -19.40 -6.96
C ASN A 146 0.81 -20.31 -8.13
N SER A 147 -0.19 -21.18 -7.93
CA SER A 147 -0.71 -22.05 -8.99
C SER A 147 -1.45 -21.32 -10.11
N ASN A 148 -2.03 -20.15 -9.82
CA ASN A 148 -2.73 -19.30 -10.80
C ASN A 148 -1.78 -18.29 -11.47
N HIS A 149 -0.65 -18.01 -10.84
CA HIS A 149 0.37 -17.05 -11.28
C HIS A 149 1.73 -17.76 -11.34
N PRO A 150 2.12 -18.37 -12.47
CA PRO A 150 3.37 -19.12 -12.56
C PRO A 150 4.58 -18.29 -12.12
N LYS A 151 5.56 -18.93 -11.48
CA LYS A 151 6.78 -18.24 -11.04
C LYS A 151 7.48 -17.54 -12.21
N GLY A 152 7.85 -16.28 -12.01
CA GLY A 152 8.43 -15.43 -13.05
C GLY A 152 7.41 -14.80 -14.02
N SER A 153 6.11 -15.06 -13.87
CA SER A 153 5.07 -14.41 -14.67
C SER A 153 4.66 -13.03 -14.14
N GLY A 154 4.76 -12.85 -12.82
CA GLY A 154 4.38 -11.64 -12.09
C GLY A 154 5.44 -11.25 -11.08
N VAL A 155 5.26 -10.08 -10.48
CA VAL A 155 6.14 -9.53 -9.44
C VAL A 155 5.33 -8.82 -8.37
N GLY A 156 5.84 -8.85 -7.13
CA GLY A 156 5.51 -7.85 -6.14
C GLY A 156 6.42 -6.63 -6.31
N PHE A 157 6.07 -5.50 -5.71
CA PHE A 157 6.87 -4.29 -5.74
C PHE A 157 7.24 -3.82 -4.34
N ILE A 158 8.48 -3.40 -4.17
CA ILE A 158 8.89 -2.54 -3.05
C ILE A 158 9.07 -1.15 -3.63
N ILE A 159 8.27 -0.21 -3.15
CA ILE A 159 8.35 1.20 -3.51
C ILE A 159 8.95 1.97 -2.34
N ALA A 160 10.02 2.72 -2.57
CA ALA A 160 10.65 3.52 -1.53
C ALA A 160 10.91 4.96 -1.98
N PHE A 161 10.61 5.91 -1.10
CA PHE A 161 10.82 7.34 -1.31
C PHE A 161 10.79 8.06 0.04
N ALA A 162 11.47 9.19 0.20
CA ALA A 162 11.46 9.98 1.44
C ALA A 162 11.67 9.16 2.74
N GLY A 163 12.42 8.04 2.66
CA GLY A 163 12.66 7.13 3.78
C GLY A 163 11.55 6.08 4.06
N VAL A 164 10.36 6.18 3.46
CA VAL A 164 9.31 5.16 3.55
C VAL A 164 9.56 4.02 2.58
N LYS A 165 9.23 2.79 2.97
CA LYS A 165 9.24 1.57 2.15
C LYS A 165 7.88 0.87 2.22
N ILE A 166 7.27 0.68 1.06
CA ILE A 166 5.94 0.07 0.91
C ILE A 166 6.10 -1.18 0.07
N TYR A 167 5.65 -2.32 0.60
CA TYR A 167 5.57 -3.56 -0.15
C TYR A 167 4.16 -3.76 -0.70
N HIS A 168 4.02 -3.94 -2.00
CA HIS A 168 2.80 -4.38 -2.67
C HIS A 168 3.01 -5.81 -3.16
N SER A 169 2.27 -6.77 -2.62
CA SER A 169 2.47 -8.19 -2.90
C SER A 169 2.18 -8.61 -4.33
N GLY A 170 1.33 -7.86 -5.05
CA GLY A 170 0.69 -8.37 -6.25
C GLY A 170 -0.15 -9.61 -5.92
N ASP A 171 -0.43 -10.44 -6.91
CA ASP A 171 -1.08 -11.72 -6.67
C ASP A 171 -0.06 -12.83 -6.45
N THR A 172 -0.02 -13.35 -5.24
CA THR A 172 0.95 -14.36 -4.83
C THR A 172 0.37 -15.30 -3.79
N GLY A 173 0.99 -16.47 -3.63
CA GLY A 173 0.85 -17.29 -2.44
C GLY A 173 1.82 -16.85 -1.33
N LYS A 174 1.80 -17.54 -0.21
CA LYS A 174 2.86 -17.45 0.81
C LYS A 174 4.07 -18.21 0.28
N ILE A 175 5.15 -17.49 -0.01
CA ILE A 175 6.38 -18.02 -0.63
C ILE A 175 7.59 -17.79 0.27
N ASP A 176 8.61 -18.62 0.11
CA ASP A 176 9.82 -18.61 0.97
C ASP A 176 10.63 -17.31 0.79
N GLU A 177 10.60 -16.71 -0.39
CA GLU A 177 11.30 -15.45 -0.70
C GLU A 177 10.82 -14.27 0.17
N MET A 178 9.61 -14.35 0.73
CA MET A 178 9.11 -13.34 1.67
C MET A 178 9.96 -13.26 2.94
N ALA A 179 10.69 -14.32 3.30
CA ALA A 179 11.62 -14.28 4.43
C ALA A 179 12.72 -13.21 4.24
N ALA A 180 13.17 -12.97 3.01
CA ALA A 180 14.16 -11.94 2.72
C ALA A 180 13.62 -10.50 2.93
N LEU A 181 12.29 -10.32 2.88
CA LEU A 181 11.65 -9.03 3.10
C LEU A 181 11.77 -8.55 4.55
N THR A 182 11.98 -9.48 5.49
CA THR A 182 12.15 -9.17 6.91
C THR A 182 13.38 -8.31 7.19
N ALA A 183 14.39 -8.34 6.32
CA ALA A 183 15.59 -7.53 6.44
C ALA A 183 15.43 -6.09 5.89
N LEU A 184 14.28 -5.77 5.28
CA LEU A 184 14.13 -4.55 4.48
C LEU A 184 13.57 -3.35 5.25
N ASN A 185 13.20 -3.51 6.53
CA ASN A 185 12.59 -2.47 7.37
C ASN A 185 11.41 -1.80 6.65
N LEU A 186 10.44 -2.61 6.22
CA LEU A 186 9.25 -2.13 5.53
C LEU A 186 8.39 -1.29 6.47
N ASN A 187 7.80 -0.20 6.01
CA ASN A 187 6.85 0.58 6.82
C ASN A 187 5.43 0.04 6.64
N TYR A 188 5.05 -0.26 5.40
CA TYR A 188 3.72 -0.72 5.02
C TYR A 188 3.82 -1.98 4.15
N ALA A 189 2.94 -2.94 4.37
CA ALA A 189 2.76 -4.09 3.47
C ALA A 189 1.31 -4.21 3.04
N MET A 190 1.08 -4.19 1.73
CA MET A 190 -0.20 -4.39 1.08
C MET A 190 -0.27 -5.83 0.57
N LEU A 191 -1.07 -6.65 1.25
CA LEU A 191 -1.10 -8.12 1.08
C LEU A 191 -2.43 -8.56 0.46
N CYS A 192 -2.37 -9.33 -0.62
CA CYS A 192 -3.55 -9.98 -1.21
C CYS A 192 -4.17 -11.00 -0.23
N ILE A 193 -5.50 -11.08 -0.14
CA ILE A 193 -6.18 -11.93 0.86
C ILE A 193 -7.39 -12.73 0.34
N ASP A 194 -7.57 -12.89 -0.97
CA ASP A 194 -8.81 -13.40 -1.55
C ASP A 194 -9.08 -14.88 -1.23
N GLY A 195 -8.01 -15.69 -1.17
CA GLY A 195 -8.05 -17.14 -0.97
C GLY A 195 -8.57 -17.96 -2.17
N VAL A 196 -8.79 -17.35 -3.33
CA VAL A 196 -9.22 -18.01 -4.57
C VAL A 196 -8.11 -17.99 -5.60
N TYR A 197 -7.59 -16.79 -5.91
CA TYR A 197 -6.54 -16.60 -6.90
C TYR A 197 -5.16 -16.35 -6.27
N ASN A 198 -5.14 -15.91 -5.01
CA ASN A 198 -3.94 -15.57 -4.26
C ASN A 198 -4.01 -16.07 -2.80
N MET A 199 -3.17 -15.54 -1.91
CA MET A 199 -3.16 -15.93 -0.49
C MET A 199 -4.58 -15.83 0.09
N ASN A 200 -4.96 -16.81 0.92
CA ASN A 200 -6.09 -16.59 1.81
C ASN A 200 -5.69 -15.61 2.93
N ALA A 201 -6.69 -15.04 3.59
CA ALA A 201 -6.51 -14.06 4.65
C ALA A 201 -5.63 -14.54 5.83
N GLN A 202 -5.66 -15.84 6.16
CA GLN A 202 -4.85 -16.39 7.25
C GLN A 202 -3.37 -16.52 6.85
N ASP A 203 -3.07 -16.92 5.62
CA ASP A 203 -1.70 -16.96 5.09
C ASP A 203 -1.12 -15.55 5.01
N ALA A 204 -1.89 -14.58 4.53
CA ALA A 204 -1.48 -13.18 4.51
C ALA A 204 -1.27 -12.62 5.93
N ALA A 205 -2.11 -12.99 6.90
CA ALA A 205 -1.91 -12.62 8.30
C ALA A 205 -0.63 -13.25 8.88
N ALA A 206 -0.30 -14.49 8.52
CA ALA A 206 0.94 -15.14 8.93
C ALA A 206 2.16 -14.45 8.30
N VAL A 207 2.09 -14.04 7.03
CA VAL A 207 3.14 -13.23 6.39
C VAL A 207 3.29 -11.90 7.12
N ALA A 208 2.21 -11.17 7.36
CA ALA A 208 2.22 -9.88 8.05
C ALA A 208 2.87 -9.96 9.44
N GLN A 209 2.68 -11.05 10.19
CA GLN A 209 3.32 -11.26 11.50
C GLN A 209 4.84 -11.44 11.44
N THR A 210 5.37 -11.87 10.30
CA THR A 210 6.83 -12.05 10.11
C THR A 210 7.51 -10.80 9.59
N LEU A 211 6.79 -9.93 8.89
CA LEU A 211 7.33 -8.70 8.32
C LEU A 211 7.42 -7.63 9.42
N PRO A 212 8.55 -6.90 9.54
CA PRO A 212 8.69 -5.82 10.50
C PRO A 212 7.99 -4.54 10.00
N THR A 213 6.68 -4.60 9.78
CA THR A 213 5.89 -3.48 9.25
C THR A 213 5.15 -2.73 10.35
N ALA A 214 5.05 -1.41 10.20
CA ALA A 214 4.20 -0.59 11.07
C ALA A 214 2.72 -0.90 10.81
N LYS A 215 2.34 -1.14 9.54
CA LYS A 215 0.97 -1.51 9.16
C LYS A 215 0.94 -2.59 8.07
N ALA A 216 -0.02 -3.50 8.20
CA ALA A 216 -0.37 -4.46 7.17
C ALA A 216 -1.78 -4.15 6.65
N ILE A 217 -1.90 -3.90 5.34
CA ILE A 217 -3.12 -3.46 4.67
C ILE A 217 -3.58 -4.60 3.75
N PRO A 218 -4.79 -5.15 3.92
CA PRO A 218 -5.29 -6.14 2.99
C PRO A 218 -5.70 -5.46 1.67
N ILE A 219 -5.29 -6.06 0.57
CA ILE A 219 -5.72 -5.76 -0.80
C ILE A 219 -6.29 -7.03 -1.43
N HIS A 220 -6.86 -6.94 -2.63
CA HIS A 220 -7.46 -8.07 -3.36
C HIS A 220 -8.27 -8.94 -2.39
N ILE A 221 -9.28 -8.30 -1.77
CA ILE A 221 -9.95 -8.85 -0.57
C ILE A 221 -10.77 -10.10 -0.89
N ALA A 222 -11.34 -10.13 -2.08
CA ALA A 222 -12.16 -11.21 -2.60
C ALA A 222 -12.23 -11.06 -4.14
N PRO A 223 -12.63 -12.10 -4.88
CA PRO A 223 -12.92 -11.98 -6.31
C PRO A 223 -13.89 -10.83 -6.62
N SER A 224 -13.80 -10.24 -7.82
CA SER A 224 -14.55 -9.03 -8.17
C SER A 224 -16.07 -9.19 -8.09
N ASN A 225 -16.57 -10.42 -8.25
CA ASN A 225 -17.99 -10.79 -8.15
C ASN A 225 -18.41 -11.29 -6.75
N ALA A 226 -17.53 -11.25 -5.76
CA ALA A 226 -17.81 -11.73 -4.40
C ALA A 226 -18.83 -10.84 -3.68
N SER A 227 -19.65 -11.49 -2.84
CA SER A 227 -20.63 -10.80 -2.00
C SER A 227 -19.97 -9.93 -0.93
N ALA A 228 -20.70 -8.92 -0.42
CA ALA A 228 -20.23 -8.11 0.70
C ALA A 228 -19.92 -8.96 1.95
N ALA A 229 -20.72 -10.01 2.20
CA ALA A 229 -20.50 -10.93 3.31
C ALA A 229 -19.19 -11.73 3.15
N GLU A 230 -18.81 -12.07 1.91
CA GLU A 230 -17.55 -12.76 1.63
C GLU A 230 -16.34 -11.86 1.83
N LYS A 231 -16.41 -10.63 1.32
CA LYS A 231 -15.39 -9.60 1.57
C LYS A 231 -15.17 -9.38 3.07
N GLN A 232 -16.27 -9.25 3.83
CA GLN A 232 -16.19 -9.08 5.28
C GLN A 232 -15.57 -10.30 5.97
N ARG A 233 -15.93 -11.54 5.57
CA ARG A 233 -15.32 -12.75 6.14
C ARG A 233 -13.81 -12.81 5.92
N ASN A 234 -13.32 -12.39 4.75
CA ASN A 234 -11.88 -12.37 4.48
C ASN A 234 -11.18 -11.28 5.31
N ILE A 235 -11.77 -10.09 5.43
CA ILE A 235 -11.28 -9.02 6.32
C ILE A 235 -11.20 -9.50 7.78
N ASP A 236 -12.23 -10.18 8.28
CA ASP A 236 -12.28 -10.66 9.66
C ASP A 236 -11.19 -11.71 9.94
N LYS A 237 -10.89 -12.56 8.95
CA LYS A 237 -9.82 -13.56 9.02
C LYS A 237 -8.42 -12.96 8.88
N PHE A 238 -8.28 -11.80 8.24
CA PHE A 238 -7.02 -11.06 8.19
C PHE A 238 -6.79 -10.35 9.54
N ASN A 239 -6.12 -11.07 10.46
CA ASN A 239 -5.99 -10.63 11.84
C ASN A 239 -4.54 -10.52 12.37
N PRO A 240 -3.59 -9.89 11.65
CA PRO A 240 -2.33 -9.52 12.26
C PRO A 240 -2.52 -8.33 13.25
N PRO A 241 -1.65 -8.20 14.27
CA PRO A 241 -1.79 -7.18 15.32
C PRO A 241 -1.67 -5.74 14.79
N ASN A 242 -0.97 -5.55 13.67
CA ASN A 242 -0.72 -4.26 13.02
C ASN A 242 -1.62 -4.01 11.79
N LYS A 243 -2.79 -4.67 11.70
CA LYS A 243 -3.69 -4.49 10.55
C LYS A 243 -4.22 -3.06 10.44
N LEU A 244 -4.32 -2.57 9.22
CA LEU A 244 -5.02 -1.34 8.86
C LEU A 244 -6.01 -1.66 7.74
N ILE A 245 -7.30 -1.57 8.05
CA ILE A 245 -8.37 -1.83 7.07
C ILE A 245 -8.78 -0.49 6.48
N LEU A 246 -8.56 -0.34 5.18
CA LEU A 246 -9.04 0.80 4.40
C LEU A 246 -10.35 0.43 3.71
N LYS A 247 -11.25 1.39 3.58
CA LYS A 247 -12.39 1.31 2.66
C LYS A 247 -11.95 1.74 1.26
N GLU A 248 -12.74 1.36 0.26
CA GLU A 248 -12.51 1.79 -1.11
C GLU A 248 -12.45 3.33 -1.18
N GLY A 249 -11.35 3.88 -1.68
CA GLY A 249 -11.07 5.31 -1.77
C GLY A 249 -10.50 5.95 -0.51
N GLU A 250 -10.27 5.19 0.57
CA GLU A 250 -9.68 5.70 1.82
C GLU A 250 -8.15 5.82 1.72
N THR A 251 -7.59 6.77 2.47
CA THR A 251 -6.17 7.14 2.50
C THR A 251 -5.58 6.99 3.90
#